data_AF-A0A1Z8LUL9-F1
#
_entry.id   AF-A0A1Z8LUL9-F1
#
_cell.length_a   1.000
_cell.length_b   1.000
_cell.length_c   1.000
_cell.angle_alpha   90.00
_cell.angle_beta   90.00
_cell.angle_gamma   90.00
#
_symmetry.space_group_name_H-M   'P 1'
#
loop_
_entity.id
_entity.type
_entity.pdbx_description
1 polymer ?
#
loop_
_entity_poly.entity_id
_entity_poly.type
_entity_poly.pdbx_seq_one_letter_code
_entity_poly.pdbx_strand_id
1 'polypeptide(L)'
;MANTITIKKNAYNSTSAPTSLAFGELAVNNNNGSGAKLYVGSKTSGNSADVTDFQSTILAAVPIATAASSDSGTKGKAQFSSDNFAVTGNGFVTIKDSGIVAAELASSSVTAAKIDSAAVTTAKIAADAVTNAKLADDAVDTAQVVNDSITAAKLAHNLTLPGNISTGGTLTVGGNLTVNGTTTTVNSTTTTLDDPIMTLGGDTAPGSDDNKDRGVEFRYYSGSAKVGFMGWDDSEGKFTLMTDATNSSEVFSGTLAALKMGALTASSVTGATIDGGTY
;
A
#
# COMPACT_ATOMS: atom_id res chain seq x y z
N MET A 1 -21.80 -35.84 83.64
CA MET A 1 -23.01 -36.49 83.11
C MET A 1 -22.68 -36.94 81.70
N ALA A 2 -22.43 -38.23 81.48
CA ALA A 2 -22.25 -38.77 80.15
C ALA A 2 -23.63 -39.19 79.65
N ASN A 3 -24.15 -38.53 78.62
CA ASN A 3 -25.37 -38.97 77.95
C ASN A 3 -24.97 -40.11 77.00
N THR A 4 -25.17 -41.35 77.43
CA THR A 4 -24.90 -42.53 76.61
C THR A 4 -26.06 -42.73 75.64
N ILE A 5 -25.81 -42.57 74.34
CA ILE A 5 -26.76 -42.97 73.29
C ILE A 5 -26.52 -44.44 73.01
N THR A 6 -27.49 -45.30 73.37
CA THR A 6 -27.43 -46.73 73.07
C THR A 6 -28.04 -46.99 71.70
N ILE A 7 -27.20 -47.20 70.69
CA ILE A 7 -27.64 -47.64 69.37
C ILE A 7 -27.79 -49.16 69.43
N LYS A 8 -29.02 -49.67 69.49
CA LYS A 8 -29.26 -51.11 69.31
C LYS A 8 -28.93 -51.45 67.87
N LYS A 9 -27.82 -52.16 67.64
CA LYS A 9 -27.39 -52.66 66.33
C LYS A 9 -28.22 -53.88 65.91
N ASN A 10 -29.55 -53.75 65.89
CA ASN A 10 -30.41 -54.68 65.21
C ASN A 10 -30.83 -53.99 63.92
N ALA A 11 -30.27 -54.41 62.79
CA ALA A 11 -30.72 -53.94 61.48
C ALA A 11 -32.20 -54.30 61.34
N TYR A 12 -33.08 -53.32 61.52
CA TYR A 12 -34.52 -53.54 61.43
C TYR A 12 -34.87 -53.56 59.94
N ASN A 13 -35.02 -54.74 59.34
CA ASN A 13 -35.29 -54.90 57.90
C ASN A 13 -36.79 -55.06 57.56
N SER A 14 -37.68 -54.54 58.40
CA SER A 14 -39.13 -54.60 58.17
C SER A 14 -39.58 -53.48 57.21
N THR A 15 -40.69 -53.67 56.49
CA THR A 15 -41.32 -52.64 55.65
C THR A 15 -42.09 -51.58 56.45
N SER A 16 -42.25 -51.79 57.76
CA SER A 16 -42.97 -50.93 58.71
C SER A 16 -42.05 -50.42 59.83
N ALA A 17 -42.46 -49.32 60.48
CA ALA A 17 -41.75 -48.76 61.64
C ALA A 17 -41.64 -49.79 62.78
N PRO A 18 -40.58 -49.72 63.61
CA PRO A 18 -40.49 -50.55 64.82
C PRO A 18 -41.73 -50.38 65.70
N THR A 19 -42.24 -51.47 66.26
CA THR A 19 -43.44 -51.44 67.11
C THR A 19 -43.18 -50.95 68.54
N SER A 20 -41.91 -50.85 68.95
CA SER A 20 -41.50 -50.23 70.22
C SER A 20 -40.02 -49.87 70.21
N LEU A 21 -39.67 -48.65 70.63
CA LEU A 21 -38.30 -48.23 70.95
C LEU A 21 -38.30 -47.63 72.36
N ALA A 22 -37.33 -47.94 73.21
CA ALA A 22 -37.25 -47.28 74.51
C ALA A 22 -36.81 -45.81 74.36
N PHE A 23 -37.08 -44.98 75.37
CA PHE A 23 -36.68 -43.57 75.36
C PHE A 23 -35.17 -43.43 75.13
N GLY A 24 -34.78 -42.67 74.10
CA GLY A 24 -33.38 -42.45 73.76
C GLY A 24 -32.74 -43.57 72.93
N GLU A 25 -33.48 -44.61 72.56
CA GLU A 25 -33.02 -45.60 71.59
C GLU A 25 -33.17 -45.08 70.16
N LEU A 26 -32.15 -45.37 69.35
CA LEU A 26 -32.08 -45.02 67.94
C LEU A 26 -32.09 -46.32 67.12
N ALA A 27 -32.98 -46.42 66.13
CA ALA A 27 -33.05 -47.54 65.20
C ALA A 27 -32.91 -47.06 63.76
N VAL A 28 -32.08 -47.75 62.98
CA VAL A 28 -31.91 -47.52 61.54
C VAL A 28 -32.62 -48.64 60.79
N ASN A 29 -33.56 -48.29 59.92
CA ASN A 29 -34.15 -49.21 58.96
C ASN A 29 -33.50 -48.97 57.60
N ASN A 30 -32.87 -49.99 57.04
CA ASN A 30 -32.09 -49.90 55.80
C ASN A 30 -32.75 -50.65 54.64
N ASN A 31 -34.09 -50.70 54.60
CA ASN A 31 -34.81 -51.51 53.62
C ASN A 31 -34.94 -50.80 52.26
N ASN A 32 -34.76 -51.57 51.18
CA ASN A 32 -34.45 -51.11 49.82
C ASN A 32 -35.63 -50.53 49.00
N GLY A 33 -36.75 -50.16 49.64
CA GLY A 33 -37.99 -49.76 48.95
C GLY A 33 -38.51 -48.34 49.23
N SER A 34 -38.13 -47.72 50.35
CA SER A 34 -38.62 -46.37 50.72
C SER A 34 -37.53 -45.46 51.31
N GLY A 35 -36.26 -45.80 51.07
CA GLY A 35 -35.10 -45.11 51.61
C GLY A 35 -34.78 -45.52 53.05
N ALA A 36 -33.51 -45.42 53.43
CA ALA A 36 -33.10 -45.68 54.81
C ALA A 36 -33.74 -44.65 55.75
N LYS A 37 -34.39 -45.11 56.81
CA LYS A 37 -35.05 -44.26 57.81
C LYS A 37 -34.40 -44.40 59.18
N LEU A 38 -34.45 -43.31 59.94
CA LEU A 38 -33.96 -43.23 61.31
C LEU A 38 -35.15 -43.04 62.25
N TYR A 39 -35.28 -43.88 63.25
CA TYR A 39 -36.36 -43.84 64.23
C TYR A 39 -35.79 -43.60 65.62
N VAL A 40 -36.48 -42.81 66.43
CA VAL A 40 -36.18 -42.66 67.86
C VAL A 40 -37.36 -43.02 68.74
N GLY A 41 -37.07 -43.66 69.86
CA GLY A 41 -38.02 -43.75 70.96
C GLY A 41 -38.14 -42.38 71.64
N SER A 42 -39.26 -41.71 71.43
CA SER A 42 -39.57 -40.43 72.06
C SER A 42 -40.48 -40.63 73.28
N LYS A 43 -40.38 -39.75 74.28
CA LYS A 43 -41.28 -39.76 75.45
C LYS A 43 -42.40 -38.76 75.21
N THR A 44 -43.59 -39.23 74.91
CA THR A 44 -44.82 -38.46 75.16
C THR A 44 -45.25 -38.73 76.61
N SER A 45 -45.91 -37.79 77.26
CA SER A 45 -46.22 -37.81 78.70
C SER A 45 -47.06 -39.04 79.12
N GLY A 46 -46.39 -40.16 79.42
CA GLY A 46 -46.98 -41.45 79.82
C GLY A 46 -45.95 -42.59 79.65
N ASN A 47 -46.14 -43.73 80.33
CA ASN A 47 -45.14 -44.82 80.39
C ASN A 47 -45.15 -45.76 79.16
N SER A 48 -45.53 -45.25 77.97
CA SER A 48 -45.52 -45.97 76.69
C SER A 48 -44.74 -45.15 75.66
N ALA A 49 -43.86 -45.80 74.90
CA ALA A 49 -42.98 -45.12 73.95
C ALA A 49 -43.56 -45.14 72.54
N ASP A 50 -43.87 -43.96 71.99
CA ASP A 50 -44.22 -43.81 70.58
C ASP A 50 -42.96 -43.81 69.71
N VAL A 51 -42.98 -44.65 68.68
CA VAL A 51 -41.93 -44.72 67.66
C VAL A 51 -42.23 -43.68 66.58
N THR A 52 -41.50 -42.57 66.61
CA THR A 52 -41.62 -41.50 65.63
C THR A 52 -40.51 -41.63 64.59
N ASP A 53 -40.91 -41.62 63.31
CA ASP A 53 -39.98 -41.40 62.19
C ASP A 53 -39.43 -39.98 62.33
N PHE A 54 -38.11 -39.79 62.15
CA PHE A 54 -37.44 -38.49 62.32
C PHE A 54 -37.86 -37.42 61.29
N GLN A 55 -38.95 -37.65 60.53
CA GLN A 55 -39.33 -36.93 59.33
C GLN A 55 -40.73 -36.28 59.36
N SER A 56 -41.35 -35.98 60.51
CA SER A 56 -42.62 -35.24 60.43
C SER A 56 -42.95 -34.14 61.44
N THR A 57 -42.25 -33.94 62.57
CA THR A 57 -42.70 -32.87 63.50
C THR A 57 -41.64 -32.16 64.35
N ILE A 58 -40.35 -32.47 64.21
CA ILE A 58 -39.25 -31.76 64.90
C ILE A 58 -38.27 -31.15 63.88
N LEU A 59 -38.81 -30.43 62.90
CA LEU A 59 -38.04 -29.64 61.93
C LEU A 59 -38.52 -28.18 61.81
N ALA A 60 -39.07 -27.61 62.89
CA ALA A 60 -39.41 -26.19 62.91
C ALA A 60 -38.21 -25.27 63.27
N ALA A 61 -37.01 -25.78 63.56
CA ALA A 61 -35.89 -24.92 63.95
C ALA A 61 -34.47 -25.47 63.66
N VAL A 62 -34.29 -26.42 62.75
CA VAL A 62 -32.93 -26.83 62.31
C VAL A 62 -32.83 -26.65 60.80
N PRO A 63 -32.22 -25.56 60.31
CA PRO A 63 -31.97 -25.39 58.89
C PRO A 63 -30.88 -26.39 58.47
N ILE A 64 -31.30 -27.53 57.95
CA ILE A 64 -30.46 -28.37 57.09
C ILE A 64 -30.44 -27.67 55.73
N ALA A 65 -29.29 -27.06 55.44
CA ALA A 65 -28.99 -26.54 54.13
C ALA A 65 -28.98 -27.70 53.12
N THR A 66 -30.11 -27.91 52.44
CA THR A 66 -30.11 -28.58 51.14
C THR A 66 -29.42 -27.64 50.16
N ALA A 67 -28.13 -27.84 49.97
CA ALA A 67 -27.38 -27.30 48.84
C ALA A 67 -27.82 -27.99 47.53
N ALA A 68 -29.07 -27.78 47.14
CA ALA A 68 -29.36 -27.41 45.76
C ALA A 68 -29.80 -25.96 45.84
N SER A 69 -28.82 -25.10 46.09
CA SER A 69 -29.07 -23.68 46.07
C SER A 69 -29.47 -23.32 44.65
N SER A 70 -30.67 -22.77 44.52
CA SER A 70 -31.04 -21.81 43.48
C SER A 70 -30.23 -20.52 43.67
N ASP A 71 -28.92 -20.64 43.93
CA ASP A 71 -28.02 -19.53 44.09
C ASP A 71 -27.83 -18.90 42.72
N SER A 72 -28.61 -17.84 42.51
CA SER A 72 -28.25 -16.72 41.64
C SER A 72 -26.95 -16.04 42.06
N GLY A 73 -26.31 -16.50 43.15
CA GLY A 73 -24.98 -16.12 43.60
C GLY A 73 -23.90 -16.52 42.62
N THR A 74 -23.32 -15.47 42.06
CA THR A 74 -22.18 -15.37 41.17
C THR A 74 -20.87 -15.87 41.80
N LYS A 75 -20.84 -17.07 42.41
CA LYS A 75 -19.59 -17.69 42.85
C LYS A 75 -19.17 -18.77 41.85
N GLY A 76 -18.47 -18.31 40.81
CA GLY A 76 -17.80 -19.15 39.82
C GLY A 76 -18.38 -19.12 38.41
N LYS A 77 -19.49 -18.42 38.16
CA LYS A 77 -19.95 -18.15 36.79
C LYS A 77 -19.25 -16.90 36.28
N ALA A 78 -18.28 -17.07 35.38
CA ALA A 78 -17.83 -15.96 34.55
C ALA A 78 -18.97 -15.62 33.57
N GLN A 79 -19.83 -14.69 33.98
CA GLN A 79 -20.90 -14.18 33.14
C GLN A 79 -20.32 -13.06 32.28
N PHE A 80 -19.89 -13.41 31.07
CA PHE A 80 -19.47 -12.41 30.09
C PHE A 80 -20.72 -11.77 29.50
N SER A 81 -20.80 -10.43 29.58
CA SER A 81 -21.98 -9.67 29.14
C SER A 81 -22.13 -9.58 27.62
N SER A 82 -21.25 -10.24 26.85
CA SER A 82 -21.31 -10.27 25.40
C SER A 82 -21.24 -11.70 24.89
N ASP A 83 -21.94 -11.94 23.78
CA ASP A 83 -21.83 -13.17 22.98
C ASP A 83 -20.41 -13.42 22.44
N ASN A 84 -19.47 -12.52 22.70
CA ASN A 84 -18.12 -12.55 22.18
C ASN A 84 -17.21 -13.55 22.89
N PHE A 85 -17.63 -14.12 24.03
CA PHE A 85 -16.87 -15.11 24.79
C PHE A 85 -17.52 -16.49 24.72
N ALA A 86 -16.70 -17.54 24.58
CA ALA A 86 -17.11 -18.94 24.62
C ALA A 86 -16.31 -19.72 25.66
N VAL A 87 -16.99 -20.58 26.41
CA VAL A 87 -16.36 -21.56 27.31
C VAL A 87 -16.26 -22.88 26.55
N THR A 88 -15.03 -23.32 26.27
CA THR A 88 -14.78 -24.62 25.63
C THR A 88 -14.80 -25.74 26.68
N GLY A 89 -15.02 -27.00 26.27
CA GLY A 89 -15.31 -28.14 27.17
C GLY A 89 -14.24 -28.47 28.23
N ASN A 90 -13.08 -27.82 28.15
CA ASN A 90 -11.96 -27.85 29.08
C ASN A 90 -11.91 -26.63 30.03
N GLY A 91 -12.95 -25.80 30.05
CA GLY A 91 -13.12 -24.68 30.99
C GLY A 91 -12.38 -23.40 30.61
N PHE A 92 -11.67 -23.35 29.48
CA PHE A 92 -11.03 -22.13 29.01
C PHE A 92 -12.06 -21.15 28.43
N VAL A 93 -11.94 -19.90 28.85
CA VAL A 93 -12.64 -18.76 28.25
C VAL A 93 -11.87 -18.33 27.01
N THR A 94 -12.55 -18.34 25.87
CA THR A 94 -12.00 -17.92 24.57
C THR A 94 -12.84 -16.77 24.01
N ILE A 95 -12.24 -15.95 23.15
CA ILE A 95 -12.97 -14.98 22.32
C ILE A 95 -13.48 -15.74 21.09
N LYS A 96 -14.75 -15.58 20.72
CA LYS A 96 -15.31 -16.11 19.46
C LYS A 96 -14.73 -15.36 18.26
N ASP A 97 -14.79 -15.96 17.08
CA ASP A 97 -14.46 -15.25 15.86
C ASP A 97 -15.33 -13.99 15.71
N SER A 98 -14.73 -12.89 15.26
CA SER A 98 -15.32 -11.55 15.24
C SER A 98 -15.80 -11.00 16.60
N GLY A 99 -15.42 -11.63 17.72
CA GLY A 99 -15.80 -11.22 19.07
C GLY A 99 -15.08 -9.96 19.59
N ILE A 100 -14.11 -9.41 18.83
CA ILE A 100 -13.52 -8.10 19.10
C ILE A 100 -14.01 -7.14 18.01
N VAL A 101 -14.79 -6.14 18.39
CA VAL A 101 -15.18 -5.02 17.53
C VAL A 101 -14.25 -3.83 17.75
N ALA A 102 -14.29 -2.87 16.83
CA ALA A 102 -13.39 -1.71 16.86
C ALA A 102 -13.49 -0.89 18.16
N ALA A 103 -14.66 -0.83 18.79
CA ALA A 103 -14.86 -0.08 20.04
C ALA A 103 -14.13 -0.69 21.25
N GLU A 104 -13.82 -2.00 21.24
CA GLU A 104 -13.02 -2.62 22.29
C GLU A 104 -11.51 -2.46 22.08
N LEU A 105 -11.08 -1.96 20.92
CA LEU A 105 -9.68 -1.62 20.64
C LEU A 105 -9.45 -0.14 20.92
N ALA A 106 -8.72 0.16 22.00
CA ALA A 106 -8.28 1.52 22.27
C ALA A 106 -7.41 2.08 21.13
N SER A 107 -7.39 3.41 20.95
CA SER A 107 -6.53 4.07 19.96
C SER A 107 -5.07 3.64 20.12
N SER A 108 -4.40 3.35 19.00
CA SER A 108 -3.01 2.87 18.96
C SER A 108 -2.75 1.56 19.71
N SER A 109 -3.79 0.81 20.08
CA SER A 109 -3.62 -0.47 20.77
C SER A 109 -3.05 -1.55 19.87
N VAL A 110 -3.29 -1.52 18.55
CA VAL A 110 -2.67 -2.40 17.56
C VAL A 110 -1.42 -1.70 17.00
N THR A 111 -0.27 -1.99 17.59
CA THR A 111 1.03 -1.46 17.15
C THR A 111 1.69 -2.41 16.15
N ALA A 112 2.77 -1.97 15.50
CA ALA A 112 3.53 -2.82 14.57
C ALA A 112 3.98 -4.15 15.20
N ALA A 113 4.35 -4.17 16.48
CA ALA A 113 4.76 -5.40 17.18
C ALA A 113 3.63 -6.42 17.40
N LYS A 114 2.36 -6.02 17.22
CA LYS A 114 1.19 -6.90 17.29
C LYS A 114 0.74 -7.40 15.92
N ILE A 115 1.38 -6.94 14.85
CA ILE A 115 1.13 -7.36 13.48
C ILE A 115 2.32 -8.20 13.05
N ASP A 116 2.12 -9.52 12.95
CA ASP A 116 3.17 -10.43 12.50
C ASP A 116 3.63 -10.06 11.08
N SER A 117 4.89 -10.41 10.77
CA SER A 117 5.42 -10.24 9.42
C SER A 117 4.53 -10.96 8.40
N ALA A 118 4.25 -10.29 7.28
CA ALA A 118 3.32 -10.75 6.23
C ALA A 118 1.86 -10.97 6.67
N ALA A 119 1.44 -10.53 7.86
CA ALA A 119 0.05 -10.65 8.30
C ALA A 119 -0.92 -9.84 7.43
N VAL A 120 -0.48 -8.71 6.86
CA VAL A 120 -1.27 -7.89 5.91
C VAL A 120 -0.89 -8.30 4.48
N THR A 121 -1.64 -9.23 3.91
CA THR A 121 -1.47 -9.68 2.52
C THR A 121 -2.27 -8.79 1.56
N THR A 122 -2.01 -8.91 0.26
CA THR A 122 -2.76 -8.20 -0.79
C THR A 122 -4.27 -8.45 -0.70
N ALA A 123 -4.69 -9.68 -0.38
CA ALA A 123 -6.11 -10.01 -0.21
C ALA A 123 -6.80 -9.30 0.97
N LYS A 124 -6.03 -8.80 1.95
CA LYS A 124 -6.54 -8.00 3.08
C LYS A 124 -6.58 -6.50 2.76
N ILE A 125 -6.00 -6.07 1.64
CA ILE A 125 -6.02 -4.69 1.17
C ILE A 125 -7.08 -4.62 0.08
N ALA A 126 -8.19 -3.94 0.36
CA ALA A 126 -9.24 -3.75 -0.63
C ALA A 126 -8.72 -2.95 -1.84
N ALA A 127 -9.39 -3.13 -2.99
CA ALA A 127 -9.13 -2.28 -4.16
C ALA A 127 -9.27 -0.80 -3.77
N ASP A 128 -8.37 0.03 -4.31
CA ASP A 128 -8.28 1.47 -4.03
C ASP A 128 -8.09 1.86 -2.56
N ALA A 129 -7.78 0.90 -1.68
CA ALA A 129 -7.51 1.18 -0.27
C ALA A 129 -6.22 2.00 -0.09
N VAL A 130 -5.24 1.86 -0.99
CA VAL A 130 -4.02 2.67 -1.03
C VAL A 130 -4.17 3.73 -2.11
N THR A 131 -4.64 4.91 -1.71
CA THR A 131 -4.81 6.09 -2.56
C THR A 131 -3.53 6.92 -2.60
N ASN A 132 -3.39 7.84 -3.56
CA ASN A 132 -2.26 8.77 -3.60
C ASN A 132 -2.04 9.52 -2.27
N ALA A 133 -3.11 9.93 -1.58
CA ALA A 133 -3.01 10.60 -0.29
C ALA A 133 -2.42 9.74 0.86
N LYS A 134 -2.31 8.43 0.68
CA LYS A 134 -1.69 7.48 1.63
C LYS A 134 -0.25 7.15 1.26
N LEU A 135 0.20 7.54 0.06
CA LEU A 135 1.58 7.44 -0.35
C LEU A 135 2.27 8.73 0.08
N ALA A 136 3.33 8.60 0.87
CA ALA A 136 4.20 9.74 1.14
C ALA A 136 4.92 10.18 -0.15
N ASP A 137 5.42 11.40 -0.15
CA ASP A 137 6.33 11.85 -1.21
C ASP A 137 7.51 10.88 -1.33
N ASP A 138 7.90 10.56 -2.57
CA ASP A 138 8.94 9.59 -2.89
C ASP A 138 8.71 8.15 -2.38
N ALA A 139 7.49 7.79 -1.94
CA ALA A 139 7.18 6.42 -1.50
C ALA A 139 7.23 5.36 -2.63
N VAL A 140 7.21 5.81 -3.88
CA VAL A 140 7.34 4.96 -5.08
C VAL A 140 8.67 5.27 -5.74
N ASP A 141 9.67 4.42 -5.49
CA ASP A 141 10.99 4.47 -6.10
C ASP A 141 11.09 3.51 -7.31
N THR A 142 12.29 3.40 -7.88
CA THR A 142 12.54 2.58 -9.05
C THR A 142 12.26 1.09 -8.85
N ALA A 143 12.39 0.56 -7.63
CA ALA A 143 12.17 -0.85 -7.34
C ALA A 143 10.67 -1.23 -7.41
N GLN A 144 9.77 -0.28 -7.14
CA GLN A 144 8.33 -0.49 -7.25
C GLN A 144 7.83 -0.29 -8.68
N VAL A 145 8.59 0.39 -9.55
CA VAL A 145 8.28 0.57 -10.97
C VAL A 145 8.95 -0.52 -11.80
N VAL A 146 8.24 -1.62 -12.02
CA VAL A 146 8.72 -2.72 -12.88
C VAL A 146 8.90 -2.24 -14.32
N ASN A 147 9.88 -2.81 -15.03
CA ASN A 147 10.11 -2.56 -16.45
C ASN A 147 8.81 -2.67 -17.26
N ASP A 148 8.64 -1.77 -18.23
CA ASP A 148 7.49 -1.66 -19.13
C ASP A 148 6.13 -1.42 -18.43
N SER A 149 6.11 -1.24 -17.11
CA SER A 149 4.87 -0.96 -16.39
C SER A 149 4.28 0.40 -16.76
N ILE A 150 5.09 1.36 -17.19
CA ILE A 150 4.64 2.67 -17.67
C ILE A 150 4.55 2.62 -19.20
N THR A 151 3.33 2.39 -19.71
CA THR A 151 3.05 2.30 -21.14
C THR A 151 2.75 3.67 -21.75
N ALA A 152 2.78 3.78 -23.08
CA ALA A 152 2.41 5.02 -23.79
C ALA A 152 1.01 5.54 -23.41
N ALA A 153 0.05 4.66 -23.15
CA ALA A 153 -1.30 5.05 -22.70
C ALA A 153 -1.29 5.73 -21.31
N LYS A 154 -0.32 5.41 -20.45
CA LYS A 154 -0.11 6.07 -19.15
C LYS A 154 0.60 7.42 -19.30
N LEU A 155 1.21 7.68 -20.47
CA LEU A 155 1.93 8.91 -20.83
C LEU A 155 1.19 9.75 -21.90
N ALA A 156 -0.09 9.49 -22.16
CA ALA A 156 -0.82 9.98 -23.35
C ALA A 156 -1.00 11.50 -23.49
N HIS A 157 -0.33 12.32 -22.66
CA HIS A 157 -0.38 13.78 -22.67
C HIS A 157 1.03 14.36 -22.88
N ASN A 158 1.26 15.60 -22.43
CA ASN A 158 2.56 16.24 -22.49
C ASN A 158 3.54 15.53 -21.55
N LEU A 159 4.65 15.06 -22.11
CA LEU A 159 5.79 14.56 -21.35
C LEU A 159 6.79 15.70 -21.16
N THR A 160 6.92 16.20 -19.93
CA THR A 160 7.96 17.17 -19.56
C THR A 160 9.05 16.43 -18.79
N LEU A 161 10.26 16.43 -19.34
CA LEU A 161 11.42 15.84 -18.70
C LEU A 161 12.35 16.98 -18.25
N PRO A 162 12.86 16.96 -17.00
CA PRO A 162 13.77 17.99 -16.51
C PRO A 162 15.19 17.91 -17.11
N GLY A 163 15.45 16.95 -18.00
CA GLY A 163 16.76 16.70 -18.58
C GLY A 163 16.68 16.12 -19.99
N ASN A 164 17.71 15.36 -20.36
CA ASN A 164 17.87 14.84 -21.72
C ASN A 164 16.98 13.62 -21.99
N ILE A 165 16.66 13.43 -23.27
CA ILE A 165 16.09 12.18 -23.78
C ILE A 165 17.24 11.33 -24.32
N SER A 166 17.38 10.12 -23.80
CA SER A 166 18.29 9.10 -24.33
C SER A 166 17.49 7.85 -24.68
N THR A 167 17.51 7.45 -25.95
CA THR A 167 16.82 6.27 -26.44
C THR A 167 17.84 5.22 -26.87
N GLY A 168 17.61 3.95 -26.51
CA GLY A 168 18.45 2.84 -26.97
C GLY A 168 18.29 2.51 -28.47
N GLY A 169 17.37 3.19 -29.15
CA GLY A 169 17.10 3.06 -30.58
C GLY A 169 16.63 4.38 -31.18
N THR A 170 15.87 4.32 -32.27
CA THR A 170 15.39 5.49 -33.00
C THR A 170 14.34 6.27 -32.23
N LEU A 171 14.55 7.58 -32.08
CA LEU A 171 13.49 8.52 -31.73
C LEU A 171 12.69 8.88 -32.98
N THR A 172 11.38 8.62 -32.96
CA THR A 172 10.45 9.02 -34.03
C THR A 172 9.55 10.14 -33.53
N VAL A 173 9.49 11.25 -34.27
CA VAL A 173 8.56 12.35 -34.02
C VAL A 173 7.48 12.29 -35.11
N GLY A 174 6.28 11.83 -34.76
CA GLY A 174 5.17 11.69 -35.72
C GLY A 174 4.46 12.99 -36.08
N GLY A 175 4.84 14.11 -35.45
CA GLY A 175 4.30 15.45 -35.71
C GLY A 175 5.41 16.46 -35.92
N ASN A 176 5.18 17.71 -35.51
CA ASN A 176 6.18 18.77 -35.66
C ASN A 176 7.31 18.61 -34.63
N LEU A 177 8.53 18.96 -35.05
CA LEU A 177 9.67 19.14 -34.16
C LEU A 177 9.91 20.65 -33.97
N THR A 178 9.85 21.10 -32.72
CA THR A 178 10.27 22.45 -32.33
C THR A 178 11.43 22.33 -31.35
N VAL A 179 12.54 23.03 -31.63
CA VAL A 179 13.74 23.02 -30.79
C VAL A 179 13.96 24.41 -30.21
N ASN A 180 13.53 24.62 -28.98
CA ASN A 180 13.73 25.88 -28.25
C ASN A 180 15.08 25.89 -27.52
N GLY A 181 16.15 25.66 -28.27
CA GLY A 181 17.53 25.66 -27.77
C GLY A 181 18.35 26.76 -28.45
N THR A 182 19.57 26.97 -27.95
CA THR A 182 20.53 27.87 -28.60
C THR A 182 21.27 27.20 -29.76
N THR A 183 21.33 25.86 -29.79
CA THR A 183 22.01 25.09 -30.83
C THR A 183 21.24 23.82 -31.18
N THR A 184 21.38 23.39 -32.43
CA THR A 184 20.98 22.05 -32.90
C THR A 184 22.21 21.37 -33.48
N THR A 185 22.61 20.24 -32.89
CA THR A 185 23.75 19.45 -33.38
C THR A 185 23.25 18.14 -33.94
N VAL A 186 23.54 17.88 -35.22
CA VAL A 186 23.19 16.62 -35.90
C VAL A 186 24.48 15.88 -36.24
N ASN A 187 24.82 14.88 -35.42
CA ASN A 187 25.93 13.98 -35.71
C ASN A 187 25.42 12.75 -36.46
N SER A 188 25.24 12.89 -37.77
CA SER A 188 24.73 11.84 -38.66
C SER A 188 25.62 11.70 -39.89
N THR A 189 25.66 10.51 -40.47
CA THR A 189 26.30 10.27 -41.77
C THR A 189 25.53 10.94 -42.91
N THR A 190 24.20 11.05 -42.77
CA THR A 190 23.33 11.69 -43.78
C THR A 190 22.25 12.53 -43.11
N THR A 191 21.90 13.64 -43.75
CA THR A 191 20.74 14.46 -43.41
C THR A 191 19.92 14.62 -44.68
N THR A 192 18.68 14.12 -44.67
CA THR A 192 17.74 14.28 -45.78
C THR A 192 16.63 15.23 -45.35
N LEU A 193 16.35 16.21 -46.20
CA LEU A 193 15.25 17.15 -46.02
C LEU A 193 14.39 17.04 -47.29
N ASP A 194 13.14 16.62 -47.11
CA ASP A 194 12.21 16.46 -48.23
C ASP A 194 11.69 17.82 -48.73
N ASP A 195 11.71 18.84 -47.88
CA ASP A 195 11.27 20.19 -48.25
C ASP A 195 12.26 20.80 -49.26
N PRO A 196 11.81 21.25 -50.45
CA PRO A 196 12.70 21.81 -51.47
C PRO A 196 13.34 23.15 -51.08
N ILE A 197 12.78 23.85 -50.09
CA ILE A 197 13.18 25.18 -49.68
C ILE A 197 13.55 25.17 -48.20
N MET A 198 14.65 25.84 -47.85
CA MET A 198 15.02 26.13 -46.48
C MET A 198 14.97 27.64 -46.25
N THR A 199 14.24 28.05 -45.21
CA THR A 199 14.23 29.45 -44.75
C THR A 199 15.35 29.66 -43.74
N LEU A 200 16.23 30.63 -44.02
CA LEU A 200 17.26 31.11 -43.09
C LEU A 200 16.86 32.48 -42.56
N GLY A 201 17.29 32.81 -41.34
CA GLY A 201 16.98 34.11 -40.72
C GLY A 201 15.81 34.11 -39.75
N GLY A 202 15.49 32.94 -39.19
CA GLY A 202 14.50 32.78 -38.13
C GLY A 202 13.12 32.36 -38.64
N ASP A 203 12.33 31.76 -37.73
CA ASP A 203 10.92 31.41 -37.96
C ASP A 203 10.01 32.65 -37.93
N THR A 204 10.42 33.69 -37.19
CA THR A 204 9.85 35.04 -37.30
C THR A 204 10.79 35.89 -38.12
N ALA A 205 10.35 36.32 -39.31
CA ALA A 205 11.13 37.17 -40.18
C ALA A 205 11.58 38.47 -39.47
N PRO A 206 12.81 38.96 -39.69
CA PRO A 206 13.26 40.22 -39.12
C PRO A 206 12.33 41.39 -39.50
N GLY A 207 11.92 42.18 -38.51
CA GLY A 207 11.07 43.37 -38.73
C GLY A 207 11.85 44.63 -39.17
N SER A 208 13.18 44.58 -39.09
CA SER A 208 14.12 45.59 -39.52
C SER A 208 15.40 44.92 -40.00
N ASP A 209 16.27 45.68 -40.67
CA ASP A 209 17.64 45.25 -40.95
C ASP A 209 18.35 44.86 -39.64
N ASP A 210 18.85 43.61 -39.59
CA ASP A 210 19.62 43.07 -38.46
C ASP A 210 21.11 42.95 -38.75
N ASN A 211 21.56 43.40 -39.93
CA ASN A 211 22.93 43.42 -40.42
C ASN A 211 23.65 42.06 -40.40
N LYS A 212 22.90 40.96 -40.39
CA LYS A 212 23.45 39.60 -40.37
C LYS A 212 23.44 38.99 -41.76
N ASP A 213 24.35 38.07 -41.99
CA ASP A 213 24.39 37.29 -43.23
C ASP A 213 23.50 36.04 -43.14
N ARG A 214 23.15 35.47 -44.30
CA ARG A 214 22.33 34.25 -44.38
C ARG A 214 23.00 33.22 -45.26
N GLY A 215 23.44 32.12 -44.68
CA GLY A 215 24.13 31.10 -45.45
C GLY A 215 24.61 29.91 -44.64
N VAL A 216 25.58 29.21 -45.21
CA VAL A 216 26.19 28.03 -44.64
C VAL A 216 27.64 28.34 -44.30
N GLU A 217 27.97 28.23 -43.02
CA GLU A 217 29.35 28.12 -42.55
C GLU A 217 29.84 26.69 -42.80
N PHE A 218 30.98 26.55 -43.46
CA PHE A 218 31.65 25.26 -43.60
C PHE A 218 33.06 25.33 -43.03
N ARG A 219 33.56 24.19 -42.55
CA ARG A 219 34.93 24.06 -42.03
C ARG A 219 35.74 23.22 -42.98
N TYR A 220 36.99 23.62 -43.20
CA TYR A 220 37.93 22.89 -44.04
C TYR A 220 39.35 23.00 -43.47
N TYR A 221 40.30 22.29 -44.06
CA TYR A 221 41.70 22.30 -43.63
C TYR A 221 42.61 22.69 -44.80
N SER A 222 43.46 23.70 -44.59
CA SER A 222 44.52 24.10 -45.52
C SER A 222 45.72 24.62 -44.72
N GLY A 223 46.63 23.71 -44.36
CA GLY A 223 47.75 23.95 -43.43
C GLY A 223 47.33 24.23 -41.98
N SER A 224 46.07 24.62 -41.75
CA SER A 224 45.41 24.83 -40.46
C SER A 224 43.90 24.69 -40.63
N ALA A 225 43.15 24.57 -39.53
CA ALA A 225 41.69 24.58 -39.58
C ALA A 225 41.18 25.95 -40.03
N LYS A 226 40.25 25.96 -40.97
CA LYS A 226 39.69 27.15 -41.60
C LYS A 226 38.17 27.10 -41.60
N VAL A 227 37.58 28.28 -41.69
CA VAL A 227 36.16 28.48 -41.92
C VAL A 227 35.99 29.09 -43.32
N GLY A 228 34.94 28.66 -44.01
CA GLY A 228 34.45 29.31 -45.22
C GLY A 228 32.97 29.57 -45.10
N PHE A 229 32.45 30.40 -45.99
CA PHE A 229 31.07 30.84 -45.99
C PHE A 229 30.52 30.84 -47.41
N MET A 230 29.27 30.39 -47.56
CA MET A 230 28.48 30.56 -48.78
C MET A 230 27.11 31.09 -48.42
N GLY A 231 26.73 32.26 -48.92
CA GLY A 231 25.45 32.85 -48.57
C GLY A 231 25.27 34.29 -49.03
N TRP A 232 24.15 34.88 -48.63
CA TRP A 232 23.90 36.31 -48.79
C TRP A 232 24.69 37.07 -47.73
N ASP A 233 25.64 37.88 -48.19
CA ASP A 233 26.35 38.89 -47.41
C ASP A 233 25.52 40.18 -47.46
N ASP A 234 24.96 40.56 -46.32
CA ASP A 234 24.08 41.72 -46.21
C ASP A 234 24.85 43.03 -46.36
N SER A 235 26.08 43.09 -45.83
CA SER A 235 26.94 44.26 -45.90
C SER A 235 27.36 44.58 -47.34
N GLU A 236 27.55 43.56 -48.17
CA GLU A 236 27.82 43.69 -49.60
C GLU A 236 26.56 43.73 -50.47
N GLY A 237 25.41 43.28 -49.93
CA GLY A 237 24.14 43.13 -50.63
C GLY A 237 24.19 42.10 -51.77
N LYS A 238 24.97 41.02 -51.60
CA LYS A 238 25.28 40.04 -52.66
C LYS A 238 25.36 38.63 -52.12
N PHE A 239 25.15 37.66 -53.01
CA PHE A 239 25.58 36.29 -52.73
C PHE A 239 27.10 36.19 -52.84
N THR A 240 27.75 35.72 -51.77
CA THR A 240 29.20 35.71 -51.62
C THR A 240 29.69 34.33 -51.19
N LEU A 241 30.82 33.91 -51.77
CA LEU A 241 31.56 32.71 -51.37
C LEU A 241 32.93 33.16 -50.84
N MET A 242 33.25 32.77 -49.61
CA MET A 242 34.49 33.17 -48.93
C MET A 242 35.28 31.96 -48.45
N THR A 243 36.61 32.08 -48.54
CA THR A 243 37.61 31.26 -47.85
C THR A 243 38.29 32.08 -46.76
N ASP A 244 38.92 31.41 -45.79
CA ASP A 244 39.56 32.07 -44.65
C ASP A 244 38.62 33.07 -43.95
N ALA A 245 37.36 32.67 -43.84
CA ALA A 245 36.28 33.51 -43.33
C ALA A 245 36.36 33.64 -41.80
N THR A 246 35.90 34.78 -41.30
CA THR A 246 35.71 35.08 -39.88
C THR A 246 34.24 35.36 -39.64
N ASN A 247 33.62 34.62 -38.74
CA ASN A 247 32.24 34.82 -38.30
C ASN A 247 32.23 35.65 -37.01
N SER A 248 31.72 36.88 -37.08
CA SER A 248 31.54 37.77 -35.93
C SER A 248 30.07 38.04 -35.70
N SER A 249 29.41 37.21 -34.90
CA SER A 249 27.96 37.29 -34.62
C SER A 249 27.10 37.23 -35.89
N GLU A 250 27.39 36.25 -36.76
CA GLU A 250 26.70 36.02 -38.04
C GLU A 250 26.96 37.09 -39.10
N VAL A 251 27.97 37.94 -38.88
CA VAL A 251 28.56 38.81 -39.90
C VAL A 251 29.86 38.17 -40.37
N PHE A 252 29.89 37.73 -41.62
CA PHE A 252 31.02 37.08 -42.25
C PHE A 252 31.90 38.11 -42.97
N SER A 253 33.20 37.88 -42.87
CA SER A 253 34.21 38.59 -43.67
C SER A 253 35.32 37.60 -44.02
N GLY A 254 36.08 37.84 -45.07
CA GLY A 254 37.11 36.90 -45.46
C GLY A 254 37.73 37.22 -46.81
N THR A 255 38.40 36.23 -47.38
CA THR A 255 38.93 36.31 -48.75
C THR A 255 37.91 35.73 -49.70
N LEU A 256 37.60 36.45 -50.79
CA LEU A 256 36.72 35.92 -51.83
C LEU A 256 37.29 34.61 -52.40
N ALA A 257 36.44 33.58 -52.46
CA ALA A 257 36.84 32.28 -52.97
C ALA A 257 36.82 32.25 -54.50
N ALA A 258 37.73 31.48 -55.09
CA ALA A 258 37.63 31.11 -56.49
C ALA A 258 36.51 30.08 -56.68
N LEU A 259 35.72 30.23 -57.75
CA LEU A 259 34.63 29.32 -58.09
C LEU A 259 35.00 28.51 -59.33
N LYS A 260 35.05 27.18 -59.19
CA LYS A 260 35.24 26.25 -60.32
C LYS A 260 33.87 25.83 -60.87
N MET A 261 33.56 26.23 -62.09
CA MET A 261 32.29 25.94 -62.77
C MET A 261 32.50 25.61 -64.25
N GLY A 262 31.48 25.05 -64.90
CA GLY A 262 31.48 24.83 -66.35
C GLY A 262 31.27 26.12 -67.13
N ALA A 263 30.01 26.51 -67.33
CA ALA A 263 29.64 27.76 -67.99
C ALA A 263 28.99 28.74 -66.99
N LEU A 264 29.31 30.02 -67.11
CA LEU A 264 28.63 31.12 -66.42
C LEU A 264 27.65 31.79 -67.38
N THR A 265 26.39 31.97 -66.97
CA THR A 265 25.42 32.81 -67.66
C THR A 265 25.02 33.95 -66.73
N ALA A 266 25.26 35.19 -67.14
CA ALA A 266 24.92 36.38 -66.36
C ALA A 266 24.27 37.41 -67.29
N SER A 267 23.23 38.11 -66.80
CA SER A 267 22.57 39.18 -67.55
C SER A 267 23.45 40.42 -67.71
N SER A 268 24.36 40.65 -66.77
CA SER A 268 25.42 41.65 -66.86
C SER A 268 26.62 41.22 -66.03
N VAL A 269 27.81 41.60 -66.50
CA VAL A 269 29.06 41.46 -65.76
C VAL A 269 29.75 42.82 -65.86
N THR A 270 29.76 43.57 -64.76
CA THR A 270 30.30 44.94 -64.73
C THR A 270 31.53 44.96 -63.83
N GLY A 271 32.63 45.55 -64.31
CA GLY A 271 33.85 45.72 -63.51
C GLY A 271 34.62 44.44 -63.18
N ALA A 272 34.35 43.34 -63.88
CA ALA A 272 35.07 42.08 -63.67
C ALA A 272 36.43 42.08 -64.38
N THR A 273 37.47 41.64 -63.67
CA THR A 273 38.71 41.16 -64.29
C THR A 273 38.51 39.68 -64.62
N ILE A 274 38.17 39.39 -65.87
CA ILE A 274 38.06 38.01 -66.35
C ILE A 274 39.41 37.63 -66.94
N ASP A 275 40.23 36.92 -66.17
CA ASP A 275 41.38 36.21 -66.73
C ASP A 275 40.88 34.86 -67.25
N GLY A 276 40.70 34.77 -68.57
CA GLY A 276 40.22 33.55 -69.22
C GLY A 276 41.19 32.38 -69.09
N GLY A 277 42.44 32.62 -68.66
CA GLY A 277 43.51 31.64 -68.76
C GLY A 277 43.76 31.20 -70.22
N THR A 278 44.92 30.62 -70.49
CA THR A 278 45.12 29.89 -71.75
C THR A 278 44.30 28.61 -71.70
N TYR A 279 43.25 28.55 -72.51
CA TYR A 279 42.41 27.36 -72.73
C TYR A 279 43.19 26.22 -73.39
#